data_AF-A0A842NZZ2-F1
#
_entry.id   AF-A0A842NZZ2-F1
#
_cell.length_a   1.000
_cell.length_b   1.000
_cell.length_c   1.000
_cell.angle_alpha   90.00
_cell.angle_beta   90.00
_cell.angle_gamma   90.00
#
_symmetry.space_group_name_H-M   'P 1'
#
loop_
_entity.id
_entity.type
_entity.pdbx_description
1 polymer ?
#
loop_
_entity_poly.entity_id
_entity_poly.type
_entity_poly.pdbx_seq_one_letter_code
_entity_poly.pdbx_strand_id
1 'polypeptide(L)'
;MRKALLIGLDCAAPDLLFNRFIDKLPNFRKMMDRGIHGTLESSDPPITIPAWTVMASSKYPGTLGLYGFRHRRNNSYKDIWISTSKNIKEKRIWDYVAEAGGRSCLVAVPPSYPPYPVEGCLIGGFITPDTNRNYTYPPELREEIKDLVED
;
A
#
# COMPACT_ATOMS: atom_id res chain seq x y z
N MET A 1 -20.52 -5.31 13.59
CA MET A 1 -19.52 -4.40 12.98
C MET A 1 -19.58 -4.52 11.46
N ARG A 2 -19.49 -3.41 10.73
CA ARG A 2 -19.33 -3.42 9.27
C ARG A 2 -17.86 -3.67 8.92
N LYS A 3 -17.61 -4.46 7.88
CA LYS A 3 -16.28 -4.62 7.27
C LYS A 3 -16.09 -3.53 6.21
N ALA A 4 -14.87 -3.03 6.09
CA ALA A 4 -14.47 -2.11 5.02
C ALA A 4 -13.39 -2.79 4.15
N LEU A 5 -13.39 -2.48 2.85
CA LEU A 5 -12.38 -2.93 1.90
C LEU A 5 -11.84 -1.71 1.17
N LEU A 6 -10.51 -1.53 1.24
CA LEU A 6 -9.79 -0.51 0.50
C LEU A 6 -8.97 -1.21 -0.59
N ILE A 7 -9.21 -0.86 -1.85
CA ILE A 7 -8.47 -1.38 -3.00
C ILE A 7 -7.74 -0.19 -3.64
N GLY A 8 -6.42 -0.26 -3.67
CA GLY A 8 -5.59 0.68 -4.43
C GLY A 8 -5.23 0.08 -5.79
N LEU A 9 -5.49 0.83 -6.86
CA LEU A 9 -5.07 0.49 -8.21
C LEU A 9 -3.88 1.37 -8.57
N ASP A 10 -2.67 0.81 -8.56
CA ASP A 10 -1.46 1.59 -8.86
C ASP A 10 -1.46 2.05 -10.33
N CYS A 11 -1.04 3.29 -10.57
CA CYS A 11 -1.07 3.97 -11.87
C CYS A 11 -2.45 4.03 -12.57
N ALA A 12 -3.56 3.87 -11.85
CA ALA A 12 -4.90 3.98 -12.41
C ALA A 12 -5.39 5.44 -12.48
N ALA A 13 -4.89 6.20 -13.46
CA ALA A 13 -5.31 7.57 -13.69
C ALA A 13 -6.85 7.67 -13.85
N PRO A 14 -7.52 8.65 -13.21
CA PRO A 14 -8.98 8.78 -13.26
C PRO A 14 -9.57 8.79 -14.68
N ASP A 15 -8.90 9.42 -15.66
CA ASP A 15 -9.38 9.46 -17.05
C ASP A 15 -9.49 8.06 -17.68
N LEU A 16 -8.60 7.14 -17.32
CA LEU A 16 -8.65 5.77 -17.81
C LEU A 16 -9.90 5.06 -17.30
N LEU A 17 -10.20 5.22 -16.01
CA LEU A 17 -11.29 4.50 -15.33
C LEU A 17 -12.65 5.14 -15.56
N PHE A 18 -12.75 6.47 -15.47
CA PHE A 18 -14.02 7.21 -15.57
C PHE A 18 -14.47 7.46 -17.00
N ASN A 19 -13.54 7.58 -17.95
CA ASN A 19 -13.87 7.93 -19.34
C ASN A 19 -13.50 6.83 -20.33
N ARG A 20 -12.22 6.50 -20.48
CA ARG A 20 -11.74 5.68 -21.61
C ARG A 20 -12.21 4.22 -21.58
N PHE A 21 -12.29 3.63 -20.39
CA PHE A 21 -12.56 2.20 -20.24
C PHE A 21 -13.84 1.86 -19.48
N ILE A 22 -14.61 2.84 -19.02
CA ILE A 22 -15.77 2.60 -18.16
C ILE A 22 -16.82 1.66 -18.80
N ASP A 23 -16.99 1.71 -20.11
CA ASP A 23 -17.88 0.80 -20.87
C ASP A 23 -17.42 -0.67 -20.87
N LYS A 24 -16.12 -0.90 -20.65
CA LYS A 24 -15.51 -2.23 -20.57
C LYS A 24 -15.36 -2.72 -19.13
N LEU A 25 -15.76 -1.92 -18.14
CA LEU A 25 -15.56 -2.17 -16.71
C LEU A 25 -16.90 -2.24 -15.96
N PRO A 26 -17.72 -3.28 -16.21
CA PRO A 26 -19.11 -3.33 -15.71
C PRO A 26 -19.21 -3.28 -14.18
N ASN A 27 -18.23 -3.85 -13.46
CA ASN A 27 -18.20 -3.79 -12.00
C ASN A 27 -17.89 -2.38 -11.49
N PHE A 28 -16.94 -1.65 -12.11
CA PHE A 28 -16.65 -0.26 -11.75
C PHE A 28 -17.82 0.66 -12.06
N ARG A 29 -18.44 0.51 -13.25
CA ARG A 29 -19.66 1.22 -13.62
C ARG A 29 -20.76 1.05 -12.56
N LYS A 30 -21.05 -0.19 -12.17
CA LYS A 30 -22.04 -0.48 -11.12
C LYS A 30 -21.69 0.14 -9.76
N MET A 31 -20.41 0.17 -9.38
CA MET A 31 -19.97 0.81 -8.13
C MET A 31 -20.11 2.34 -8.20
N MET A 32 -19.80 2.94 -9.35
CA MET A 32 -19.93 4.39 -9.57
C MET A 32 -21.41 4.82 -9.58
N ASP A 33 -22.27 4.11 -10.30
CA ASP A 33 -23.71 4.43 -10.40
C ASP A 33 -24.46 4.31 -9.06
N ARG A 34 -23.97 3.46 -8.14
CA ARG A 34 -24.59 3.18 -6.84
C ARG A 34 -23.87 3.85 -5.66
N GLY A 35 -22.79 4.56 -5.93
CA GLY A 35 -21.88 5.09 -4.92
C GLY A 35 -21.57 6.56 -5.16
N ILE A 36 -20.45 7.00 -4.60
CA ILE A 36 -19.89 8.33 -4.81
C ILE A 36 -18.51 8.14 -5.41
N HIS A 37 -18.21 8.86 -6.48
CA HIS A 37 -16.91 8.85 -7.11
C HIS A 37 -16.50 10.27 -7.51
N GLY A 38 -15.20 10.50 -7.64
CA GLY A 38 -14.63 11.77 -8.02
C GLY A 38 -13.12 11.67 -8.16
N THR A 39 -12.52 12.71 -8.70
CA THR A 39 -11.07 12.84 -8.75
C THR A 39 -10.54 13.22 -7.37
N LEU A 40 -9.44 12.58 -6.95
CA LEU A 40 -8.71 12.94 -5.73
C LEU A 40 -7.32 13.45 -6.11
N GLU A 41 -6.82 14.39 -5.34
CA GLU A 41 -5.43 14.84 -5.42
C GLU A 41 -4.52 13.79 -4.77
N SER A 42 -3.42 13.46 -5.43
CA SER A 42 -2.41 12.55 -4.92
C SER A 42 -1.43 13.28 -3.99
N SER A 43 -0.42 12.57 -3.49
CA SER A 43 0.74 13.21 -2.86
C SER A 43 1.63 13.90 -3.89
N ASP A 44 2.44 14.86 -3.44
CA ASP A 44 3.58 15.38 -4.18
C ASP A 44 4.91 14.99 -3.50
N PRO A 45 5.73 14.11 -4.09
CA PRO A 45 5.60 13.55 -5.44
C PRO A 45 4.59 12.39 -5.53
N PRO A 46 3.90 12.22 -6.69
CA PRO A 46 2.90 11.15 -6.90
C PRO A 46 3.56 9.82 -7.28
N ILE A 47 4.49 9.35 -6.46
CA ILE A 47 5.21 8.07 -6.65
C ILE A 47 4.62 7.04 -5.67
N THR A 48 4.60 5.75 -6.05
CA THR A 48 4.00 4.65 -5.25
C THR A 48 4.31 4.72 -3.75
N ILE A 49 5.58 4.76 -3.34
CA ILE A 49 5.94 4.75 -1.92
C ILE A 49 5.32 5.94 -1.14
N PRO A 50 5.55 7.21 -1.54
CA PRO A 50 4.92 8.34 -0.86
C PRO A 50 3.39 8.33 -0.96
N ALA A 51 2.81 8.10 -2.14
CA ALA A 51 1.37 8.19 -2.34
C ALA A 51 0.58 7.23 -1.45
N TRP A 52 1.03 5.97 -1.37
CA TRP A 52 0.38 4.97 -0.54
C TRP A 52 0.59 5.22 0.96
N THR A 53 1.78 5.70 1.36
CA THR A 53 2.05 6.00 2.76
C THR A 53 1.26 7.23 3.24
N VAL A 54 1.15 8.27 2.40
CA VAL A 54 0.32 9.46 2.66
C VAL A 54 -1.13 9.05 2.83
N MET A 55 -1.67 8.26 1.90
CA MET A 55 -3.03 7.71 1.98
C MET A 55 -3.25 6.94 3.29
N ALA A 56 -2.31 6.07 3.67
CA ALA A 56 -2.48 5.22 4.85
C ALA A 56 -2.30 5.96 6.18
N SER A 57 -1.48 7.01 6.24
CA SER A 57 -1.11 7.71 7.48
C SER A 57 -1.76 9.09 7.66
N SER A 58 -2.36 9.67 6.60
CA SER A 58 -2.80 11.06 6.55
C SER A 58 -1.68 12.07 6.91
N LYS A 59 -0.44 11.75 6.54
CA LYS A 59 0.73 12.63 6.74
C LYS A 59 1.28 13.09 5.40
N TYR A 60 1.95 14.24 5.40
CA TYR A 60 2.61 14.76 4.21
C TYR A 60 3.92 14.00 3.92
N PRO A 61 4.36 13.91 2.65
CA PRO A 61 5.66 13.34 2.28
C PRO A 61 6.82 13.94 3.06
N GLY A 62 6.77 15.25 3.35
CA GLY A 62 7.76 15.95 4.17
C GLY A 62 7.86 15.43 5.61
N THR A 63 6.73 15.10 6.24
CA THR A 63 6.70 14.48 7.57
C THR A 63 7.24 13.05 7.53
N LEU A 64 6.92 12.32 6.47
CA LEU A 64 7.32 10.92 6.29
C LEU A 64 8.80 10.78 5.88
N GLY A 65 9.39 11.80 5.24
CA GLY A 65 10.74 11.76 4.68
C GLY A 65 10.87 10.84 3.45
N LEU A 66 9.76 10.41 2.85
CA LEU A 66 9.72 9.47 1.73
C LEU A 66 9.25 10.19 0.46
N TYR A 67 10.06 10.14 -0.60
CA TYR A 67 9.81 10.84 -1.87
C TYR A 67 9.88 9.92 -3.09
N GLY A 68 10.02 8.61 -2.87
CA GLY A 68 10.12 7.61 -3.93
C GLY A 68 10.72 6.31 -3.41
N PHE A 69 11.18 5.45 -4.33
CA PHE A 69 11.80 4.17 -3.97
C PHE A 69 13.23 4.29 -3.45
N ARG A 70 13.97 5.30 -3.94
CA ARG A 70 15.40 5.49 -3.66
C ARG A 70 15.65 6.92 -3.25
N HIS A 71 16.58 7.07 -2.32
CA HIS A 71 16.97 8.34 -1.74
C HIS A 71 18.48 8.44 -1.67
N ARG A 72 18.99 9.67 -1.72
CA ARG A 72 20.43 9.97 -1.59
C ARG A 72 20.76 10.25 -0.12
N ARG A 73 21.98 9.92 0.30
CA ARG A 73 22.54 10.36 1.58
C ARG A 73 23.54 11.47 1.37
N ASN A 74 23.59 12.44 2.28
CA ASN A 74 24.65 13.44 2.36
C ASN A 74 24.98 14.12 1.02
N ASN A 75 23.97 14.42 0.18
CA ASN A 75 24.12 14.99 -1.16
C ASN A 75 25.01 14.17 -2.13
N SER A 76 25.20 12.89 -1.86
CA SER A 76 25.99 11.98 -2.69
C SER A 76 25.19 11.46 -3.88
N TYR A 77 25.88 11.28 -5.01
CA TYR A 77 25.36 10.57 -6.18
C TYR A 77 25.61 9.06 -6.15
N LYS A 78 26.44 8.58 -5.21
CA LYS A 78 26.83 7.17 -5.11
C LYS A 78 26.27 6.47 -3.87
N ASP A 79 25.96 7.23 -2.81
CA ASP A 79 25.40 6.70 -1.58
C ASP A 79 23.87 6.83 -1.61
N ILE A 80 23.22 5.71 -1.95
CA ILE A 80 21.78 5.59 -2.08
C ILE A 80 21.22 4.61 -1.06
N TRP A 81 20.01 4.88 -0.59
CA TRP A 81 19.24 3.94 0.23
C TRP A 81 17.84 3.74 -0.35
N ILE A 82 17.24 2.59 -0.04
CA ILE A 82 15.92 2.20 -0.52
C ILE A 82 14.91 2.41 0.61
N SER A 83 13.75 2.98 0.26
CA SER A 83 12.64 3.12 1.21
C SER A 83 12.14 1.76 1.67
N THR A 84 11.90 1.60 2.97
CA THR A 84 11.40 0.35 3.58
C THR A 84 10.30 0.68 4.58
N SER A 85 9.55 -0.34 5.01
CA SER A 85 8.55 -0.20 6.08
C SER A 85 9.15 0.39 7.37
N LYS A 86 10.44 0.12 7.65
CA LYS A 86 11.17 0.63 8.83
C LYS A 86 11.31 2.15 8.84
N ASN A 87 11.19 2.81 7.69
CA ASN A 87 11.28 4.26 7.59
C ASN A 87 9.99 4.96 8.05
N ILE A 88 8.87 4.25 8.11
CA ILE A 88 7.59 4.81 8.54
C ILE A 88 7.49 4.73 10.06
N LYS A 89 7.37 5.88 10.72
CA LYS A 89 7.19 5.99 12.18
C LYS A 89 5.79 6.37 12.61
N GLU A 90 5.00 6.85 11.66
CA GLU A 90 3.65 7.34 11.88
C GLU A 90 2.65 6.18 11.87
N LYS A 91 1.60 6.31 12.69
CA LYS A 91 0.47 5.39 12.66
C LYS A 91 -0.23 5.43 11.30
N ARG A 92 -0.76 4.30 10.90
CA ARG A 92 -1.53 4.09 9.67
C ARG A 92 -2.94 3.63 10.04
N ILE A 93 -3.85 3.67 9.08
CA ILE A 93 -5.28 3.38 9.30
C ILE A 93 -5.51 2.06 10.05
N TRP A 94 -4.73 1.01 9.75
CA TRP A 94 -4.86 -0.29 10.44
C TRP A 94 -4.37 -0.28 11.89
N ASP A 95 -3.45 0.62 12.26
CA ASP A 95 -3.02 0.78 13.66
C ASP A 95 -4.17 1.36 14.49
N TYR A 96 -4.91 2.33 13.95
CA TYR A 96 -6.11 2.87 14.58
C TYR A 96 -7.26 1.86 14.64
N VAL A 97 -7.43 1.02 13.61
CA VAL A 97 -8.40 -0.07 13.62
C VAL A 97 -8.07 -1.07 14.74
N ALA A 98 -6.79 -1.42 14.92
CA ALA A 98 -6.34 -2.28 16.01
C ALA A 98 -6.62 -1.67 17.38
N GLU A 99 -6.35 -0.38 17.58
CA GLU A 99 -6.66 0.34 18.84
C GLU A 99 -8.15 0.35 19.17
N ALA A 100 -9.02 0.31 18.16
CA ALA A 100 -10.47 0.17 18.30
C ALA A 100 -10.93 -1.29 18.50
N GLY A 101 -10.02 -2.25 18.66
CA GLY A 101 -10.32 -3.68 18.82
C GLY A 101 -10.64 -4.42 17.51
N GLY A 102 -10.34 -3.80 16.37
CA GLY A 102 -10.52 -4.38 15.04
C GLY A 102 -9.29 -5.16 14.55
N ARG A 103 -9.44 -5.79 13.37
CA ARG A 103 -8.37 -6.52 12.68
C ARG A 103 -8.31 -6.12 11.21
N SER A 104 -7.11 -6.12 10.64
CA SER A 104 -6.83 -5.76 9.25
C SER A 104 -6.08 -6.88 8.51
N CYS A 105 -6.44 -7.12 7.26
CA CYS A 105 -5.67 -7.94 6.32
C CYS A 105 -5.06 -6.99 5.28
N LEU A 106 -3.73 -6.91 5.25
CA LEU A 106 -2.99 -6.05 4.34
C LEU A 106 -2.36 -6.91 3.24
N VAL A 107 -2.60 -6.57 1.98
CA VAL A 107 -2.03 -7.30 0.84
C VAL A 107 -1.37 -6.29 -0.08
N ALA A 108 -0.06 -6.45 -0.30
CA ALA A 108 0.73 -5.67 -1.23
C ALA A 108 0.72 -4.14 -1.02
N VAL A 109 0.44 -3.66 0.20
CA VAL A 109 0.46 -2.21 0.53
C VAL A 109 1.91 -1.73 0.67
N PRO A 110 2.38 -0.74 -0.12
CA PRO A 110 3.77 -0.32 -0.10
C PRO A 110 4.03 0.86 0.85
N PRO A 111 5.21 0.92 1.50
CA PRO A 111 6.16 -0.17 1.69
C PRO A 111 5.72 -1.11 2.82
N SER A 112 5.73 -2.40 2.55
CA SER A 112 5.44 -3.47 3.53
C SER A 112 6.67 -4.28 3.92
N TYR A 113 7.79 -4.15 3.21
CA TYR A 113 9.03 -4.88 3.52
C TYR A 113 10.03 -4.05 4.37
N PRO A 114 10.67 -4.66 5.38
CA PRO A 114 10.35 -5.98 5.94
C PRO A 114 8.96 -6.00 6.61
N PRO A 115 8.26 -7.15 6.62
CA PRO A 115 6.98 -7.30 7.30
C PRO A 115 7.05 -6.82 8.75
N TYR A 116 5.97 -6.23 9.23
CA TYR A 116 5.82 -5.74 10.61
C TYR A 116 4.53 -6.28 11.23
N PRO A 117 4.47 -6.35 12.57
CA PRO A 117 3.27 -6.80 13.25
C PRO A 117 2.05 -5.94 12.93
N VAL A 118 0.92 -6.60 12.68
CA VAL A 118 -0.40 -5.99 12.54
C VAL A 118 -1.43 -6.87 13.24
N GLU A 119 -2.48 -6.29 13.80
CA GLU A 119 -3.61 -7.07 14.31
C GLU A 119 -4.38 -7.68 13.13
N GLY A 120 -4.06 -8.93 12.79
CA GLY A 120 -4.52 -9.62 11.59
C GLY A 120 -3.35 -10.19 10.80
N CYS A 121 -3.27 -9.86 9.51
CA CYS A 121 -2.18 -10.35 8.65
C CYS A 121 -1.70 -9.31 7.64
N LEU A 122 -0.47 -9.48 7.18
CA LEU A 122 0.20 -8.67 6.18
C LEU A 122 0.91 -9.58 5.19
N ILE A 123 0.71 -9.33 3.91
CA ILE A 123 1.45 -9.92 2.81
C ILE A 123 2.18 -8.80 2.09
N GLY A 124 3.50 -8.95 1.95
CA GLY A 124 4.39 -8.02 1.28
C GLY A 124 3.98 -7.75 -0.17
N GLY A 125 4.51 -6.69 -0.75
CA GLY A 125 4.27 -6.33 -2.15
C GLY A 125 5.52 -5.76 -2.80
N PHE A 126 5.38 -4.58 -3.41
CA PHE A 126 6.51 -3.81 -3.92
C PHE A 126 7.69 -3.81 -2.94
N ILE A 127 8.91 -3.82 -3.48
CA ILE A 127 10.20 -3.83 -2.78
C ILE A 127 10.46 -5.02 -1.84
N THR A 128 9.55 -6.00 -1.79
CA THR A 128 9.85 -7.32 -1.23
C THR A 128 10.85 -8.02 -2.15
N PRO A 129 11.98 -8.55 -1.64
CA PRO A 129 13.03 -9.11 -2.50
C PRO A 129 12.58 -10.31 -3.33
N ASP A 130 12.24 -11.43 -2.68
CA ASP A 130 11.78 -12.67 -3.27
C ASP A 130 11.07 -13.53 -2.21
N THR A 131 10.54 -14.69 -2.62
CA THR A 131 9.85 -15.66 -1.77
C THR A 131 10.78 -16.40 -0.79
N ASN A 132 12.11 -16.28 -0.94
CA ASN A 132 13.09 -16.87 -0.02
C ASN A 132 13.27 -16.02 1.25
N ARG A 133 12.84 -14.75 1.24
CA ARG A 133 12.84 -13.88 2.42
C ARG A 133 11.49 -13.92 3.12
N ASN A 134 11.45 -13.50 4.39
CA ASN A 134 10.16 -13.33 5.06
C ASN A 134 9.39 -12.16 4.43
N TYR A 135 8.24 -12.46 3.83
CA TYR A 135 7.36 -11.49 3.18
C TYR A 135 5.97 -11.42 3.81
N THR A 136 5.71 -12.16 4.89
CA THR A 136 4.41 -12.14 5.58
C THR A 136 4.53 -11.78 7.06
N TYR A 137 3.41 -11.30 7.61
CA TYR A 137 3.11 -11.37 9.03
C TYR A 137 1.71 -12.00 9.22
N PRO A 138 1.56 -12.99 10.11
CA PRO A 138 2.65 -13.67 10.79
C PRO A 138 3.52 -14.48 9.79
N PRO A 139 4.78 -14.83 10.13
CA PRO A 139 5.71 -15.46 9.17
C PRO A 139 5.22 -16.79 8.59
N GLU A 140 4.42 -17.55 9.34
CA GLU A 140 3.86 -18.84 8.94
C GLU A 140 2.83 -18.73 7.80
N LEU A 141 2.22 -17.56 7.59
CA LEU A 141 1.27 -17.33 6.50
C LEU A 141 1.88 -17.59 5.11
N ARG A 142 3.21 -17.47 4.98
CA ARG A 142 3.91 -17.75 3.73
C ARG A 142 3.75 -19.21 3.27
N GLU A 143 3.59 -20.16 4.20
CA GLU A 143 3.44 -21.59 3.85
C GLU A 143 2.04 -21.84 3.26
N GLU A 144 0.99 -21.24 3.85
CA GLU A 144 -0.37 -21.29 3.29
C GLU A 144 -0.42 -20.68 1.88
N ILE A 145 0.27 -19.56 1.66
CA ILE A 145 0.36 -18.95 0.33
C ILE A 145 1.07 -19.90 -0.64
N LYS A 146 2.22 -20.44 -0.25
CA LYS A 146 3.01 -21.34 -1.11
C LYS A 146 2.20 -22.57 -1.54
N ASP A 147 1.43 -23.15 -0.63
CA ASP A 147 0.57 -24.30 -0.91
C ASP A 147 -0.58 -23.96 -1.89
N LEU A 148 -1.01 -22.70 -1.95
CA LEU A 148 -2.13 -22.26 -2.79
C LEU A 148 -1.73 -21.81 -4.19
N VAL A 149 -0.60 -21.12 -4.36
CA VAL A 149 -0.28 -20.46 -5.64
C VAL A 149 0.56 -21.33 -6.57
N GLU A 150 1.26 -22.35 -6.04
CA GLU A 150 2.34 -23.09 -6.73
C GLU A 150 3.44 -22.11 -7.25
N ASP A 151 4.67 -22.58 -7.55
CA ASP A 151 5.80 -21.68 -7.92
C ASP A 151 5.64 -21.01 -9.30
#